data_AF-A0A7T5RWR8-F1
#
_entry.id   AF-A0A7T5RWR8-F1
#
_cell.length_a   1.000
_cell.length_b   1.000
_cell.length_c   1.000
_cell.angle_alpha   90.00
_cell.angle_beta   90.00
_cell.angle_gamma   90.00
#
_symmetry.space_group_name_H-M   'P 1'
#
loop_
_entity.id
_entity.type
_entity.pdbx_description
1 polymer ?
#
loop_
_entity_poly.entity_id
_entity_poly.type
_entity_poly.pdbx_seq_one_letter_code
_entity_poly.pdbx_strand_id
1 'polypeptide(L)'
;MGHGIVSGVNWSVEGETFTIFGASGWVNGSRWMVPLGPSGPGIAPVKPAPIKGDIDKVIAADIADGNGSKIDYVGVGGFQALLLALEGVITVDMLRTAQETPDRIIIENVAFARGRRKLVIIKNAKYTMATFDRNDEVV
;
A
#
# COMPACT_ATOMS: atom_id res chain seq x y z
N MET A 1 19.79 1.84 22.88
CA MET A 1 19.69 0.67 21.98
C MET A 1 19.53 1.25 20.58
N GLY A 2 20.42 0.92 19.63
CA GLY A 2 20.30 1.47 18.27
C GLY A 2 19.05 0.90 17.61
N HIS A 3 18.09 1.76 17.25
CA HIS A 3 16.96 1.34 16.43
C HIS A 3 17.51 1.08 15.03
N GLY A 4 17.60 -0.19 14.64
CA GLY A 4 18.09 -0.55 13.31
C GLY A 4 17.11 -0.06 12.24
N ILE A 5 17.63 0.64 11.23
CA ILE A 5 16.87 0.98 10.03
C ILE A 5 16.87 -0.23 9.11
N VAL A 6 15.69 -0.65 8.67
CA VAL A 6 15.53 -1.62 7.58
C VAL A 6 14.91 -0.88 6.40
N SER A 7 15.55 -0.90 5.23
CA SER A 7 15.10 -0.09 4.10
C SER A 7 15.29 -0.78 2.76
N GLY A 8 14.47 -0.37 1.80
CA GLY A 8 14.67 -0.58 0.36
C GLY A 8 14.91 0.74 -0.35
N VAL A 9 14.69 0.76 -1.67
CA VAL A 9 14.89 1.98 -2.50
C VAL A 9 13.80 3.02 -2.21
N ASN A 10 12.57 2.56 -2.04
CA ASN A 10 11.39 3.42 -1.94
C ASN A 10 10.66 3.32 -0.59
N TRP A 11 11.22 2.59 0.36
CA TRP A 11 10.61 2.39 1.67
C TRP A 11 11.65 2.25 2.77
N SER A 12 11.26 2.57 4.00
CA SER A 12 12.07 2.31 5.19
C SER A 12 11.19 2.05 6.40
N VAL A 13 11.75 1.33 7.36
CA VAL A 13 11.21 1.15 8.70
C VAL A 13 12.31 1.48 9.70
N GLU A 14 12.04 2.49 10.53
CA GLU A 14 12.92 2.94 11.60
C GLU A 14 12.12 2.98 12.91
N GLY A 15 12.42 2.06 13.82
CA GLY A 15 11.61 1.87 15.02
C GLY A 15 10.17 1.47 14.65
N GLU A 16 9.20 2.29 15.03
CA GLU A 16 7.78 2.10 14.72
C GLU A 16 7.30 2.91 13.49
N THR A 17 8.21 3.64 12.84
CA THR A 17 7.88 4.52 11.71
C THR A 17 8.08 3.79 10.39
N PHE A 18 7.02 3.73 9.59
CA PHE A 18 7.04 3.27 8.21
C PHE A 18 7.13 4.47 7.27
N THR A 19 7.98 4.37 6.26
CA THR A 19 8.07 5.32 5.16
C THR A 19 7.87 4.59 3.84
N ILE A 20 7.01 5.11 2.96
CA ILE A 20 6.81 4.63 1.59
C ILE A 20 6.72 5.83 0.65
N PHE A 21 7.56 5.89 -0.37
CA PHE A 21 7.67 7.02 -1.31
C PHE A 21 7.70 8.40 -0.63
N GLY A 22 8.40 8.49 0.51
CA GLY A 22 8.55 9.73 1.29
C GLY A 22 7.38 10.04 2.25
N ALA A 23 6.25 9.34 2.14
CA ALA A 23 5.17 9.45 3.12
C ALA A 23 5.50 8.60 4.35
N SER A 24 5.51 9.20 5.54
CA SER A 24 5.91 8.55 6.80
C SER A 24 4.75 8.47 7.79
N GLY A 25 4.59 7.35 8.48
CA GLY A 25 3.59 7.19 9.53
C GLY A 25 3.90 6.09 10.53
N TRP A 26 3.22 6.12 11.68
CA TRP A 26 3.39 5.12 12.76
C TRP A 26 2.10 4.93 13.55
N VAL A 27 2.05 3.86 14.35
CA VAL A 27 0.95 3.61 15.28
C VAL A 27 1.26 4.28 16.62
N ASN A 28 0.34 5.08 17.14
CA ASN A 28 0.43 5.70 18.47
C ASN A 28 -0.79 5.33 19.30
N GLY A 29 -0.65 4.30 20.12
CA GLY A 29 -1.76 3.72 20.89
C GLY A 29 -2.87 3.22 19.96
N SER A 30 -4.07 3.78 20.08
CA SER A 30 -5.23 3.41 19.24
C SER A 30 -5.39 4.27 17.99
N ARG A 31 -4.39 5.09 17.64
CA ARG A 31 -4.44 6.04 16.51
C ARG A 31 -3.27 5.80 15.57
N TRP A 32 -3.45 6.18 14.32
CA TRP A 32 -2.35 6.27 13.37
C TRP A 32 -1.88 7.71 13.24
N MET A 33 -0.59 7.92 13.20
CA MET A 33 0.04 9.20 12.92
C MET A 33 0.46 9.17 11.45
N VAL A 34 -0.22 9.94 10.60
CA VAL A 34 -0.01 9.93 9.15
C VAL A 34 0.08 11.35 8.59
N PRO A 35 0.65 11.57 7.40
CA PRO A 35 0.65 12.88 6.76
C PRO A 35 -0.77 13.38 6.49
N LEU A 36 -1.00 14.69 6.57
CA LEU A 36 -2.28 15.37 6.29
C LEU A 36 -2.69 15.34 4.80
N GLY A 37 -2.40 14.25 4.10
CA GLY A 37 -2.55 14.07 2.66
C GLY A 37 -1.22 13.68 2.00
N PRO A 38 -1.21 13.38 0.68
CA PRO A 38 -0.02 12.92 -0.05
C PRO A 38 1.18 13.88 0.00
N SER A 39 0.97 15.15 0.40
CA SER A 39 1.98 16.21 0.44
C SER A 39 1.76 17.20 1.59
N GLY A 40 0.97 16.84 2.61
CA GLY A 40 0.62 17.75 3.69
C GLY A 40 1.82 18.07 4.60
N PRO A 41 2.06 19.35 4.99
CA PRO A 41 3.22 19.75 5.79
C PRO A 41 3.11 19.37 7.28
N GLY A 42 2.34 18.33 7.62
CA GLY A 42 2.12 17.94 9.00
C GLY A 42 1.63 16.51 9.13
N ILE A 43 1.89 15.94 10.31
CA ILE A 43 1.44 14.62 10.71
C ILE A 43 0.29 14.79 11.70
N ALA A 44 -0.80 14.06 11.50
CA ALA A 44 -1.97 14.14 12.37
C ALA A 44 -2.38 12.77 12.92
N PRO A 45 -2.89 12.73 14.17
CA PRO A 45 -3.51 11.53 14.71
C PRO A 45 -4.87 11.32 14.04
N VAL A 46 -5.01 10.21 13.32
CA VAL A 46 -6.28 9.77 12.73
C VAL A 46 -6.75 8.48 13.40
N LYS A 47 -8.08 8.28 13.42
CA LYS A 47 -8.61 6.95 13.74
C LYS A 47 -8.12 5.97 12.68
N PRO A 48 -7.74 4.72 13.05
CA PRO A 48 -7.46 3.69 12.07
C PRO A 48 -8.62 3.59 11.09
N ALA A 49 -8.33 3.72 9.80
CA ALA A 49 -9.29 3.67 8.72
C ALA A 49 -8.81 2.57 7.76
N PRO A 50 -9.17 1.29 8.03
CA PRO A 50 -8.60 0.17 7.30
C PRO A 50 -8.96 0.21 5.81
N ILE A 51 -7.97 0.46 4.96
CA ILE A 51 -8.12 0.60 3.51
C ILE A 51 -8.16 -0.74 2.80
N LYS A 52 -7.70 -1.83 3.44
CA LYS A 52 -7.83 -3.18 2.86
C LYS A 52 -9.29 -3.48 2.48
N GLY A 53 -10.24 -3.09 3.32
CA GLY A 53 -11.66 -3.29 3.05
C GLY A 53 -12.17 -2.53 1.82
N ASP A 54 -11.59 -1.37 1.52
CA ASP A 54 -11.95 -0.59 0.32
C ASP A 54 -11.32 -1.18 -0.94
N ILE A 55 -10.07 -1.67 -0.85
CA ILE A 55 -9.44 -2.42 -1.94
C ILE A 55 -10.24 -3.70 -2.24
N ASP A 56 -10.67 -4.42 -1.21
CA ASP A 56 -11.50 -5.61 -1.36
C ASP A 56 -12.82 -5.31 -2.09
N LYS A 57 -13.42 -4.13 -1.88
CA LYS A 57 -14.62 -3.70 -2.61
C LYS A 57 -14.34 -3.42 -4.09
N VAL A 58 -13.23 -2.78 -4.42
CA VAL A 58 -12.83 -2.53 -5.82
C VAL A 58 -12.66 -3.87 -6.55
N ILE A 59 -11.90 -4.80 -5.97
CA ILE A 59 -11.73 -6.16 -6.53
C ILE A 59 -13.08 -6.86 -6.69
N ALA A 60 -13.97 -6.75 -5.71
CA ALA A 60 -15.28 -7.39 -5.76
C ALA A 60 -16.18 -6.80 -6.85
N ALA A 61 -16.13 -5.48 -7.08
CA ALA A 61 -16.87 -4.80 -8.13
C ALA A 61 -16.41 -5.28 -9.52
N ASP A 62 -15.09 -5.27 -9.79
CA ASP A 62 -14.54 -5.70 -11.09
C ASP A 62 -14.84 -7.18 -11.38
N ILE A 63 -14.86 -8.02 -10.35
CA ILE A 63 -15.28 -9.42 -10.50
C ILE A 63 -16.77 -9.51 -10.80
N ALA A 64 -17.62 -8.71 -10.13
CA ALA A 64 -19.06 -8.71 -10.37
C ALA A 64 -19.41 -8.23 -11.79
N ASP A 65 -18.60 -7.32 -12.35
CA ASP A 65 -18.73 -6.81 -13.71
C ASP A 65 -18.16 -7.78 -14.78
N GLY A 66 -17.73 -8.98 -14.37
CA GLY A 66 -17.25 -10.03 -15.27
C GLY A 66 -15.79 -9.85 -15.71
N ASN A 67 -15.07 -8.89 -15.13
CA ASN A 67 -13.68 -8.62 -15.45
C ASN A 67 -12.67 -9.36 -14.56
N GLY A 68 -13.12 -10.23 -13.65
CA GLY A 68 -12.26 -10.90 -12.68
C GLY A 68 -11.06 -11.67 -13.26
N SER A 69 -11.18 -12.19 -14.48
CA SER A 69 -10.08 -12.88 -15.20
C SER A 69 -9.07 -11.94 -15.86
N LYS A 70 -9.41 -10.65 -16.02
CA LYS A 70 -8.54 -9.63 -16.59
C LYS A 70 -7.63 -8.98 -15.55
N ILE A 71 -8.01 -9.06 -14.26
CA ILE A 71 -7.24 -8.49 -13.16
C ILE A 71 -5.89 -9.20 -13.03
N ASP A 72 -4.81 -8.51 -13.41
CA ASP A 72 -3.44 -8.95 -13.23
C ASP A 72 -2.87 -8.50 -11.87
N TYR A 73 -3.16 -7.27 -11.46
CA TYR A 73 -2.71 -6.73 -10.18
C TYR A 73 -3.65 -5.67 -9.57
N VAL A 74 -3.43 -5.38 -8.30
CA VAL A 74 -4.05 -4.25 -7.58
C VAL A 74 -3.01 -3.13 -7.51
N GLY A 75 -3.35 -1.95 -8.02
CA GLY A 75 -2.51 -0.76 -7.94
C GLY A 75 -2.98 0.18 -6.84
N VAL A 76 -2.04 0.71 -6.04
CA VAL A 76 -2.32 1.69 -4.97
C VAL A 76 -1.29 2.82 -4.96
N GLY A 77 -1.68 4.01 -4.49
CA GLY A 77 -0.74 5.09 -4.23
C GLY A 77 0.14 4.84 -3.00
N GLY A 78 1.25 5.58 -2.88
CA GLY A 78 2.18 5.48 -1.74
C GLY A 78 1.51 5.70 -0.38
N PHE A 79 0.56 6.64 -0.29
CA PHE A 79 -0.19 6.87 0.94
C PHE A 79 -1.09 5.69 1.31
N GLN A 80 -1.78 5.08 0.35
CA GLN A 80 -2.62 3.89 0.58
C GLN A 80 -1.76 2.70 1.01
N ALA A 81 -0.58 2.54 0.43
CA ALA A 81 0.37 1.53 0.87
C ALA A 81 0.88 1.78 2.29
N LEU A 82 1.11 3.05 2.68
CA LEU A 82 1.45 3.38 4.06
C LEU A 82 0.32 2.95 5.01
N LEU A 83 -0.95 3.21 4.66
CA LEU A 83 -2.09 2.74 5.46
C LEU A 83 -2.13 1.20 5.55
N LEU A 84 -1.91 0.49 4.43
CA LEU A 84 -1.82 -0.98 4.45
C LEU A 84 -0.68 -1.51 5.33
N ALA A 85 0.45 -0.80 5.41
CA ALA A 85 1.53 -1.15 6.31
C ALA A 85 1.14 -0.92 7.78
N LEU A 86 0.47 0.19 8.09
CA LEU A 86 -0.03 0.49 9.44
C LEU A 86 -1.17 -0.45 9.88
N GLU A 87 -1.90 -1.05 8.93
CA GLU A 87 -2.85 -2.13 9.16
C GLU A 87 -2.20 -3.49 9.39
N GLY A 88 -0.91 -3.63 9.09
CA GLY A 88 -0.20 -4.91 9.11
C GLY A 88 -0.48 -5.81 7.90
N VAL A 89 -1.08 -5.28 6.83
CA VAL A 89 -1.33 -6.01 5.58
C VAL A 89 -0.06 -6.13 4.75
N ILE A 90 0.70 -5.02 4.66
CA ILE A 90 2.05 -5.02 4.11
C ILE A 90 3.02 -5.18 5.28
N THR A 91 3.83 -6.22 5.26
CA THR A 91 4.83 -6.49 6.31
C THR A 91 6.24 -6.19 5.82
N VAL A 92 7.18 -6.05 6.76
CA VAL A 92 8.60 -5.87 6.44
C VAL A 92 9.14 -7.03 5.62
N ASP A 93 8.72 -8.27 5.91
CA ASP A 93 9.17 -9.44 5.16
C ASP A 93 8.69 -9.42 3.70
N MET A 94 7.45 -8.96 3.47
CA MET A 94 6.94 -8.75 2.12
C MET A 94 7.79 -7.69 1.39
N LEU A 95 8.04 -6.55 2.03
CA LEU A 95 8.84 -5.46 1.46
C LEU A 95 10.29 -5.88 1.17
N ARG A 96 10.90 -6.73 2.01
CA ARG A 96 12.25 -7.28 1.79
C ARG A 96 12.39 -8.15 0.55
N THR A 97 11.29 -8.74 0.10
CA THR A 97 11.26 -9.60 -1.10
C THR A 97 10.60 -8.92 -2.29
N ALA A 98 10.18 -7.66 -2.13
CA ALA A 98 9.53 -6.89 -3.17
C ALA A 98 10.52 -6.55 -4.30
N GLN A 99 10.01 -6.46 -5.53
CA GLN A 99 10.76 -5.87 -6.62
C GLN A 99 10.57 -4.37 -6.60
N GLU A 100 11.65 -3.60 -6.74
CA GLU A 100 11.61 -2.15 -6.68
C GLU A 100 12.15 -1.53 -7.97
N THR A 101 11.40 -0.56 -8.49
CA THR A 101 11.85 0.38 -9.51
C THR A 101 11.71 1.81 -8.97
N PRO A 102 12.26 2.84 -9.62
CA PRO A 102 12.14 4.21 -9.13
C PRO A 102 10.69 4.69 -8.91
N ASP A 103 9.72 4.08 -9.58
CA ASP A 103 8.31 4.49 -9.58
C ASP A 103 7.35 3.42 -9.04
N ARG A 104 7.83 2.19 -8.79
CA ARG A 104 6.97 1.08 -8.34
C ARG A 104 7.64 0.23 -7.26
N ILE A 105 6.83 -0.27 -6.33
CA ILE A 105 7.17 -1.40 -5.44
C ILE A 105 6.17 -2.51 -5.76
N ILE A 106 6.67 -3.69 -6.13
CA ILE A 106 5.85 -4.84 -6.53
C ILE A 106 5.95 -5.90 -5.45
N ILE A 107 4.83 -6.18 -4.80
CA ILE A 107 4.71 -7.18 -3.74
C ILE A 107 3.83 -8.31 -4.26
N GLU A 108 4.42 -9.50 -4.34
CA GLU A 108 3.70 -10.69 -4.75
C GLU A 108 2.86 -11.28 -3.60
N ASN A 109 1.76 -11.93 -3.97
CA ASN A 109 0.97 -12.76 -3.05
C ASN A 109 0.41 -12.02 -1.81
N VAL A 110 -0.08 -10.78 -1.95
CA VAL A 110 -0.78 -10.07 -0.87
C VAL A 110 -2.19 -10.62 -0.69
N ALA A 111 -2.60 -10.88 0.56
CA ALA A 111 -3.88 -11.49 0.87
C ALA A 111 -5.02 -10.46 0.87
N PHE A 112 -5.99 -10.65 -0.02
CA PHE A 112 -7.25 -9.90 -0.11
C PHE A 112 -8.44 -10.84 0.09
N ALA A 113 -9.65 -10.31 0.27
CA ALA A 113 -10.85 -11.09 0.60
C ALA A 113 -11.15 -12.21 -0.42
N ARG A 114 -10.75 -12.03 -1.68
CA ARG A 114 -10.99 -12.96 -2.79
C ARG A 114 -9.71 -13.64 -3.29
N GLY A 115 -8.75 -13.86 -2.40
CA GLY A 115 -7.53 -14.60 -2.68
C GLY A 115 -6.27 -13.74 -2.60
N ARG A 116 -5.15 -14.32 -3.04
CA ARG A 116 -3.87 -13.62 -3.08
C ARG A 116 -3.70 -12.92 -4.42
N ARG A 117 -3.24 -11.67 -4.41
CA ARG A 117 -3.01 -10.87 -5.61
C ARG A 117 -1.63 -10.20 -5.55
N LYS A 118 -1.09 -9.90 -6.73
CA LYS A 118 0.01 -8.97 -6.88
C LYS A 118 -0.45 -7.56 -6.51
N LEU A 119 0.29 -6.90 -5.62
CA LEU A 119 0.07 -5.51 -5.23
C LEU A 119 1.20 -4.66 -5.78
N VAL A 120 0.84 -3.59 -6.49
CA VAL A 120 1.79 -2.62 -7.06
C VAL A 120 1.57 -1.28 -6.40
N ILE A 121 2.56 -0.80 -5.66
CA ILE A 121 2.57 0.55 -5.08
C ILE A 121 3.16 1.49 -6.12
N ILE A 122 2.42 2.51 -6.51
CA ILE A 122 2.77 3.44 -7.60
C ILE A 122 3.03 4.83 -7.01
N LYS A 123 4.23 5.37 -7.24
CA LYS A 123 4.68 6.65 -6.68
C LYS A 123 3.73 7.82 -7.01
N ASN A 124 3.41 7.96 -8.30
CA ASN A 124 2.54 9.02 -8.83
C ASN A 124 1.25 8.39 -9.39
N ALA A 125 0.54 7.65 -8.55
CA ALA A 125 -0.67 6.96 -8.98
C ALA A 125 -1.74 7.95 -9.45
N LYS A 126 -2.28 7.75 -10.67
CA LYS A 126 -3.43 8.51 -11.20
C LYS A 126 -4.71 8.22 -10.41
N TYR A 127 -4.80 7.01 -9.87
CA TYR A 127 -5.92 6.53 -9.07
C TYR A 127 -5.43 6.24 -7.65
N THR A 128 -6.26 6.54 -6.65
CA THR A 128 -6.01 6.19 -5.24
C THR A 128 -5.78 4.69 -5.09
N MET A 129 -6.65 3.89 -5.71
CA MET A 129 -6.55 2.45 -5.86
C MET A 129 -7.36 2.03 -7.09
N ALA A 130 -6.92 0.99 -7.80
CA ALA A 130 -7.65 0.37 -8.91
C ALA A 130 -7.13 -1.06 -9.14
N THR A 131 -7.89 -1.89 -9.86
CA THR A 131 -7.34 -3.10 -10.45
C THR A 131 -6.87 -2.82 -11.88
N PHE A 132 -5.86 -3.56 -12.32
CA PHE A 132 -5.22 -3.35 -13.60
C PHE A 132 -5.06 -4.67 -14.34
N ASP A 133 -5.11 -4.61 -15.65
CA ASP A 133 -4.82 -5.73 -16.53
C ASP A 133 -3.32 -5.85 -16.83
N ARG A 134 -2.96 -6.83 -17.66
CA ARG A 134 -1.57 -7.09 -18.07
C ARG A 134 -0.93 -5.97 -18.92
N ASN A 135 -1.72 -5.01 -19.40
CA ASN A 135 -1.28 -3.90 -20.21
C ASN A 135 -1.20 -2.59 -19.40
N ASP A 136 -1.30 -2.66 -18.06
CA ASP A 136 -1.42 -1.53 -17.15
C ASP A 136 -2.69 -0.67 -17.41
N GLU A 137 -3.74 -1.23 -18.01
CA GLU A 137 -5.04 -0.56 -18.16
C GLU A 137 -5.94 -0.86 -16.96
N VAL A 138 -6.72 0.14 -16.53
CA VAL A 138 -7.73 -0.06 -15.49
C VAL A 138 -8.82 -0.97 -16.03
N VAL A 139 -9.16 -1.98 -15.23
CA VAL A 139 -10.13 -3.03 -15.56
C VAL A 139 -11.57 -2.54 -15.38
#